data_AF-A0A849S955-F1
#
_entry.id   AF-A0A849S955-F1
#
_cell.length_a   1.000
_cell.length_b   1.000
_cell.length_c   1.000
_cell.angle_alpha   90.00
_cell.angle_beta   90.00
_cell.angle_gamma   90.00
#
_symmetry.space_group_name_H-M   'P 1'
#
loop_
_entity.id
_entity.type
_entity.pdbx_description
1 polymer ?
#
loop_
_entity_poly.entity_id
_entity_poly.type
_entity_poly.pdbx_seq_one_letter_code
_entity_poly.pdbx_strand_id
1 'polypeptide(L)'
;MFVHKRLIITPLTTTRATALQSIQRFWQRLGATVAVMDVQRHDAVLAATSHLPHILAFALVDMLGHQDEQNAIFNFAAGGFKDFTRIASSDPTMWRDICTANKNEIIPLLQQTKAQLDRITHLLENDDSQQLFSLFAYANTARQRFLNQFEGNMSKSITFQVQPGGVLKGEARVPGDKSMSHRSIMLGSLAEGVTHVTGFLVAEDALATLQAFRDMGVEIEGPVNGCLTIHGVGKHGLKAPKNDLYLGNSGTSMRLLSGLLAGQPFNSVLTGDKSLSGRPMKRVTEPLKTMGADIKTTEQGTAPLQITGKAGHLQGIDYVMPMASAQVKSCLLLAGMYAEGVTRVTEPAPTRDHTERMLNGFSYPVTRDGSTATISAEGKLVATDIDVPSDISSAAFFLVGASIAPGSDLLLKHVGINPTRTGVIDILRLMGANIEVLNERVVGGEPVADLHVVYSPLKGIDIPEELVPLAIDEFPVLFVAAALAEGQTRLSGAEELRVKESDRIQVMADGLQILGVDAQPTPDGMVIQGGSIGGGVVTSHGDHRCAMSFSIAALRAAAPITVLDCANVNTSFPEFKDLVKNLGLNLVAEES
;
A
#
# COMPACT_ATOMS: atom_id res chain seq x y z
N MET A 1 -14.14 31.66 -12.56
CA MET A 1 -15.03 30.93 -13.50
C MET A 1 -14.36 29.68 -14.10
N PHE A 2 -13.07 29.71 -14.45
CA PHE A 2 -12.35 28.56 -15.05
C PHE A 2 -11.37 27.87 -14.09
N VAL A 3 -11.50 28.11 -12.78
CA VAL A 3 -10.62 27.56 -11.76
C VAL A 3 -10.64 26.02 -11.84
N HIS A 4 -9.46 25.43 -12.00
CA HIS A 4 -9.21 23.99 -12.21
C HIS A 4 -9.82 23.37 -13.47
N LYS A 5 -10.45 24.15 -14.36
CA LYS A 5 -10.94 23.63 -15.64
C LYS A 5 -9.77 23.41 -16.59
N ARG A 6 -9.76 22.27 -17.28
CA ARG A 6 -8.72 21.95 -18.26
C ARG A 6 -9.07 22.60 -19.60
N LEU A 7 -8.10 23.28 -20.20
CA LEU A 7 -8.24 23.92 -21.50
C LEU A 7 -7.11 23.45 -22.40
N ILE A 8 -7.45 22.99 -23.60
CA ILE A 8 -6.47 22.52 -24.58
C ILE A 8 -6.30 23.59 -25.66
N ILE A 9 -5.07 23.93 -25.99
CA ILE A 9 -4.73 24.80 -27.11
C ILE A 9 -4.02 23.97 -28.16
N THR A 10 -4.52 24.02 -29.40
CA THR A 10 -3.97 23.29 -30.54
C THR A 10 -3.32 24.24 -31.55
N PRO A 11 -2.08 24.70 -31.32
CA PRO A 11 -1.42 25.63 -32.23
C PRO A 11 -1.13 24.97 -33.57
N LEU A 12 -1.42 25.68 -34.66
CA LEU A 12 -0.95 25.35 -36.00
C LEU A 12 0.53 25.68 -36.15
N THR A 13 1.19 25.09 -37.15
CA THR A 13 2.60 25.38 -37.49
C THR A 13 2.87 26.85 -37.79
N THR A 14 1.85 27.59 -38.23
CA THR A 14 1.88 29.03 -38.51
C THR A 14 1.59 29.91 -37.28
N THR A 15 1.29 29.31 -36.12
CA THR A 15 0.93 30.05 -34.90
C THR A 15 2.17 30.74 -34.33
N ARG A 16 2.10 32.08 -34.21
CA ARG A 16 3.19 32.85 -33.59
C ARG A 16 3.33 32.48 -32.11
N ALA A 17 4.55 32.17 -31.69
CA ALA A 17 4.87 31.79 -30.32
C ALA A 17 4.41 32.84 -29.28
N THR A 18 4.52 34.13 -29.60
CA THR A 18 4.08 35.22 -28.73
C THR A 18 2.56 35.25 -28.53
N ALA A 19 1.78 34.89 -29.55
CA ALA A 19 0.32 34.79 -29.46
C ALA A 19 -0.08 33.58 -28.60
N LEU A 20 0.56 32.43 -28.81
CA LEU A 20 0.33 31.22 -28.01
C LEU A 20 0.60 31.48 -26.52
N GLN A 21 1.75 32.07 -26.18
CA GLN A 21 2.08 32.41 -24.80
C GLN A 21 1.09 33.39 -24.16
N SER A 22 0.60 34.37 -24.94
CA SER A 22 -0.40 35.33 -24.46
C SER A 22 -1.72 34.64 -24.11
N ILE A 23 -2.19 33.74 -24.97
CA ILE A 23 -3.44 32.97 -24.74
C ILE A 23 -3.27 32.00 -23.56
N GLN A 24 -2.12 31.32 -23.46
CA GLN A 24 -1.83 30.44 -22.31
C GLN A 24 -1.90 31.21 -20.99
N ARG A 25 -1.21 32.36 -20.90
CA ARG A 25 -1.21 33.20 -19.70
C ARG A 25 -2.59 33.74 -19.36
N PHE A 26 -3.37 34.12 -20.38
CA PHE A 26 -4.75 34.57 -20.19
C PHE A 26 -5.59 33.51 -19.48
N TRP A 27 -5.60 32.28 -19.99
CA TRP A 27 -6.39 31.19 -19.40
C TRP A 27 -5.86 30.74 -18.04
N GLN A 28 -4.54 30.69 -17.86
CA GLN A 28 -3.94 30.38 -16.56
C GLN A 28 -4.31 31.41 -15.50
N ARG A 29 -4.35 32.72 -15.84
CA ARG A 29 -4.80 33.78 -14.93
C ARG A 29 -6.27 33.68 -14.56
N LEU A 30 -7.10 33.04 -15.39
CA LEU A 30 -8.49 32.73 -15.08
C LEU A 30 -8.66 31.43 -14.24
N GLY A 31 -7.53 30.80 -13.86
CA GLY A 31 -7.46 29.60 -13.03
C GLY A 31 -7.49 28.28 -13.82
N ALA A 32 -7.43 28.33 -15.15
CA ALA A 32 -7.47 27.13 -15.98
C ALA A 32 -6.14 26.38 -15.98
N THR A 33 -6.20 25.05 -16.05
CA THR A 33 -5.04 24.20 -16.34
C THR A 33 -4.89 24.08 -17.86
N VAL A 34 -3.90 24.77 -18.42
CA VAL A 34 -3.72 24.84 -19.88
C VAL A 34 -2.77 23.75 -20.37
N ALA A 35 -3.23 22.92 -21.28
CA ALA A 35 -2.42 21.94 -22.02
C ALA A 35 -2.24 22.41 -23.47
N VAL A 36 -1.06 22.17 -24.04
CA VAL A 36 -0.78 22.46 -25.45
C VAL A 36 -0.42 21.14 -26.13
N MET A 37 -1.08 20.86 -27.25
CA MET A 37 -0.81 19.68 -28.08
C MET A 37 -1.12 19.99 -29.53
N ASP A 38 -0.55 19.26 -30.47
CA ASP A 38 -0.90 19.39 -31.88
C ASP A 38 -2.32 18.87 -32.16
N VAL A 39 -2.85 19.22 -33.34
CA VAL A 39 -4.23 18.88 -33.75
C VAL A 39 -4.43 17.37 -33.84
N GLN A 40 -3.45 16.62 -34.35
CA GLN A 40 -3.57 15.17 -34.54
C GLN A 40 -3.66 14.46 -33.18
N ARG A 41 -2.80 14.86 -32.24
CA ARG A 41 -2.84 14.34 -30.87
C ARG A 41 -4.12 14.73 -30.14
N HIS A 42 -4.63 15.94 -30.33
CA HIS A 42 -5.92 16.36 -29.78
C HIS A 42 -7.06 15.45 -30.24
N ASP A 43 -7.13 15.22 -31.55
CA ASP A 43 -8.20 14.44 -32.17
C ASP A 43 -8.17 12.98 -31.70
N ALA A 44 -6.99 12.37 -31.61
CA ALA A 44 -6.82 11.02 -31.06
C ALA A 44 -7.23 10.93 -29.58
N VAL A 45 -6.84 11.91 -28.76
CA VAL A 45 -7.17 11.93 -27.32
C VAL A 45 -8.66 12.13 -27.10
N LEU A 46 -9.31 13.06 -27.81
CA LEU A 46 -10.74 13.29 -27.66
C LEU A 46 -11.59 12.18 -28.26
N ALA A 47 -11.12 11.50 -29.31
CA ALA A 47 -11.79 10.32 -29.82
C ALA A 47 -11.96 9.25 -28.73
N ALA A 48 -10.91 8.98 -27.94
CA ALA A 48 -10.95 8.00 -26.87
C ALA A 48 -11.67 8.48 -25.60
N THR A 49 -11.43 9.72 -25.18
CA THR A 49 -11.87 10.22 -23.86
C THR A 49 -13.22 10.93 -23.87
N SER A 50 -13.72 11.33 -25.03
CA SER A 50 -14.98 12.06 -25.18
C SER A 50 -15.91 11.40 -26.20
N HIS A 51 -15.45 11.18 -27.44
CA HIS A 51 -16.34 10.77 -28.52
C HIS A 51 -16.82 9.33 -28.39
N LEU A 52 -15.90 8.40 -28.15
CA LEU A 52 -16.23 6.99 -27.96
C LEU A 52 -17.25 6.77 -26.83
N PRO A 53 -17.09 7.34 -25.60
CA PRO A 53 -18.12 7.26 -24.57
C PRO A 53 -19.51 7.72 -25.01
N HIS A 54 -19.61 8.84 -25.75
CA HIS A 54 -20.90 9.32 -26.25
C HIS A 54 -21.51 8.36 -27.27
N ILE A 55 -20.71 7.85 -28.22
CA ILE A 55 -21.18 6.89 -29.22
C ILE A 55 -21.69 5.61 -28.54
N LEU A 56 -20.98 5.09 -27.54
CA LEU A 56 -21.40 3.91 -26.78
C LEU A 56 -22.69 4.16 -26.00
N ALA A 57 -22.85 5.36 -25.41
CA ALA A 57 -24.08 5.75 -24.74
C ALA A 57 -25.26 5.85 -25.73
N PHE A 58 -25.07 6.48 -26.89
CA PHE A 58 -26.08 6.52 -27.96
C PHE A 58 -26.46 5.12 -28.44
N ALA A 59 -25.47 4.27 -28.71
CA ALA A 59 -25.71 2.90 -29.18
C ALA A 59 -26.46 2.04 -28.15
N LEU A 60 -26.13 2.19 -26.86
CA LEU A 60 -26.82 1.46 -25.79
C LEU A 60 -28.28 1.91 -25.64
N VAL A 61 -28.52 3.23 -25.64
CA VAL A 61 -29.89 3.79 -25.55
C VAL A 61 -30.71 3.41 -26.77
N ASP A 62 -30.14 3.48 -27.98
CA ASP A 62 -30.79 3.07 -29.22
C ASP A 62 -31.17 1.59 -29.21
N MET A 63 -30.23 0.71 -28.84
CA MET A 63 -30.46 -0.74 -28.74
C MET A 63 -31.58 -1.07 -27.76
N LEU A 64 -31.58 -0.48 -26.56
CA LEU A 64 -32.59 -0.76 -25.54
C LEU A 64 -33.91 -0.05 -25.81
N GLY A 65 -33.90 1.15 -26.40
CA GLY A 65 -35.11 1.90 -26.74
C GLY A 65 -36.02 1.14 -27.71
N HIS A 66 -35.42 0.51 -28.73
CA HIS A 66 -36.16 -0.35 -29.66
C HIS A 66 -36.70 -1.64 -29.00
N GLN A 67 -36.09 -2.11 -27.90
CA GLN A 67 -36.55 -3.28 -27.14
C GLN A 67 -37.58 -2.93 -26.06
N ASP A 68 -37.53 -1.69 -25.53
CA ASP A 68 -38.38 -1.21 -24.46
C ASP A 68 -39.81 -0.91 -24.90
N GLU A 69 -40.01 -0.53 -26.18
CA GLU A 69 -41.34 -0.45 -26.81
C GLU A 69 -42.13 -1.78 -26.71
N GLN A 70 -41.47 -2.89 -26.35
CA GLN A 70 -42.07 -4.22 -26.20
C GLN A 70 -42.04 -4.79 -24.77
N ASN A 71 -41.14 -4.37 -23.86
CA ASN A 71 -40.81 -5.17 -22.65
C ASN A 71 -40.59 -4.40 -21.32
N ALA A 72 -40.86 -3.09 -21.22
CA ALA A 72 -40.80 -2.33 -19.96
C ALA A 72 -39.44 -2.41 -19.19
N ILE A 73 -38.35 -2.63 -19.92
CA ILE A 73 -36.95 -2.65 -19.49
C ILE A 73 -36.56 -1.35 -18.77
N PHE A 74 -37.04 -0.18 -19.22
CA PHE A 74 -36.69 1.10 -18.57
C PHE A 74 -37.32 1.28 -17.19
N ASN A 75 -38.38 0.53 -16.84
CA ASN A 75 -38.95 0.57 -15.48
C ASN A 75 -38.02 -0.06 -14.42
N PHE A 76 -37.06 -0.89 -14.86
CA PHE A 76 -36.08 -1.55 -13.99
C PHE A 76 -34.68 -0.93 -14.11
N ALA A 77 -34.53 0.15 -14.88
CA ALA A 77 -33.25 0.82 -15.04
C ALA A 77 -32.80 1.46 -13.72
N ALA A 78 -31.74 0.92 -13.13
CA ALA A 78 -31.12 1.43 -11.91
C ALA A 78 -30.13 2.58 -12.19
N GLY A 79 -29.51 3.11 -11.12
CA GLY A 79 -28.59 4.27 -11.19
C GLY A 79 -27.46 4.13 -12.23
N GLY A 80 -26.91 2.93 -12.42
CA GLY A 80 -25.84 2.69 -13.39
C GLY A 80 -26.24 2.97 -14.85
N PHE A 81 -27.47 2.64 -15.24
CA PHE A 81 -27.98 2.95 -16.58
C PHE A 81 -28.13 4.47 -16.76
N LYS A 82 -28.74 5.15 -15.79
CA LYS A 82 -28.93 6.60 -15.79
C LYS A 82 -27.61 7.36 -15.89
N ASP A 83 -26.58 6.95 -15.13
CA ASP A 83 -25.30 7.64 -15.10
C ASP A 83 -24.51 7.47 -16.39
N PHE A 84 -24.49 6.25 -16.96
CA PHE A 84 -23.78 5.96 -18.20
C PHE A 84 -24.45 6.65 -19.40
N THR A 85 -25.79 6.59 -19.48
CA THR A 85 -26.56 7.13 -20.61
C THR A 85 -26.85 8.61 -20.53
N ARG A 86 -26.56 9.27 -19.40
CA ARG A 86 -26.74 10.73 -19.23
C ARG A 86 -26.17 11.55 -20.38
N ILE A 87 -25.05 11.13 -20.95
CA ILE A 87 -24.37 11.86 -22.03
C ILE A 87 -25.03 11.67 -23.41
N ALA A 88 -25.91 10.67 -23.58
CA ALA A 88 -26.71 10.48 -24.80
C ALA A 88 -27.82 11.53 -24.95
N SER A 89 -28.08 12.37 -23.94
CA SER A 89 -28.98 13.53 -24.06
C SER A 89 -28.36 14.72 -24.81
N SER A 90 -27.15 14.56 -25.33
CA SER A 90 -26.43 15.61 -26.05
C SER A 90 -27.01 15.85 -27.46
N ASP A 91 -26.80 17.05 -28.01
CA ASP A 91 -27.35 17.44 -29.31
C ASP A 91 -26.90 16.49 -30.46
N PRO A 92 -27.84 15.80 -31.15
CA PRO A 92 -27.49 14.86 -32.20
C PRO A 92 -26.82 15.49 -33.42
N THR A 93 -27.13 16.75 -33.72
CA THR A 93 -26.55 17.48 -34.88
C THR A 93 -25.07 17.72 -34.63
N MET A 94 -24.72 18.25 -33.45
CA MET A 94 -23.34 18.46 -33.03
C MET A 94 -22.56 17.14 -33.01
N TRP A 95 -23.13 16.07 -32.46
CA TRP A 95 -22.44 14.78 -32.37
C TRP A 95 -22.26 14.08 -33.71
N ARG A 96 -23.21 14.24 -34.66
CA ARG A 96 -23.02 13.83 -36.05
C ARG A 96 -21.80 14.53 -36.66
N ASP A 97 -21.69 15.85 -36.48
CA ASP A 97 -20.61 16.64 -37.07
C ASP A 97 -19.25 16.30 -36.44
N ILE A 98 -19.20 16.13 -35.10
CA ILE A 98 -18.01 15.66 -34.38
C ILE A 98 -17.56 14.28 -34.87
N CYS A 99 -18.48 13.32 -34.97
CA CYS A 99 -18.15 11.97 -35.43
C CYS A 99 -17.68 11.97 -36.89
N THR A 100 -18.30 12.79 -37.73
CA THR A 100 -17.91 12.92 -39.15
C THR A 100 -16.53 13.54 -39.30
N ALA A 101 -16.23 14.60 -38.52
CA ALA A 101 -14.96 15.30 -38.54
C ALA A 101 -13.79 14.45 -38.01
N ASN A 102 -14.04 13.62 -36.98
CA ASN A 102 -12.99 12.83 -36.32
C ASN A 102 -13.10 11.30 -36.57
N LYS A 103 -13.71 10.89 -37.68
CA LYS A 103 -13.99 9.47 -37.98
C LYS A 103 -12.75 8.57 -38.02
N ASN A 104 -11.61 9.11 -38.46
CA ASN A 104 -10.39 8.33 -38.65
C ASN A 104 -9.79 7.85 -37.32
N GLU A 105 -9.98 8.61 -36.24
CA GLU A 105 -9.56 8.21 -34.89
C GLU A 105 -10.64 7.39 -34.17
N ILE A 106 -11.92 7.67 -34.45
CA ILE A 106 -13.06 6.99 -33.81
C ILE A 106 -13.22 5.54 -34.28
N ILE A 107 -13.09 5.26 -35.58
CA ILE A 107 -13.33 3.93 -36.15
C ILE A 107 -12.42 2.85 -35.53
N PRO A 108 -11.10 3.04 -35.41
CA PRO A 108 -10.23 2.07 -34.76
C PRO A 108 -10.62 1.79 -33.30
N LEU A 109 -11.06 2.80 -32.57
CA LEU A 109 -11.50 2.65 -31.18
C LEU A 109 -12.81 1.85 -31.05
N LEU A 110 -13.74 2.03 -31.98
CA LEU A 110 -14.95 1.21 -32.05
C LEU A 110 -14.62 -0.27 -32.33
N GLN A 111 -13.66 -0.53 -33.24
CA GLN A 111 -13.20 -1.89 -33.51
C GLN A 111 -12.55 -2.55 -32.29
N GLN A 112 -11.70 -1.80 -31.56
CA GLN A 112 -11.11 -2.28 -30.32
C GLN A 112 -12.16 -2.55 -29.24
N THR A 113 -13.16 -1.68 -29.12
CA THR A 113 -14.27 -1.86 -28.17
C THR A 113 -15.07 -3.10 -28.50
N LYS A 114 -15.39 -3.32 -29.79
CA LYS A 114 -16.04 -4.54 -30.24
C LYS A 114 -15.23 -5.79 -29.86
N ALA A 115 -13.93 -5.80 -30.09
CA ALA A 115 -13.08 -6.93 -29.71
C ALA A 115 -13.07 -7.19 -28.18
N GLN A 116 -13.17 -6.14 -27.35
CA GLN A 116 -13.32 -6.32 -25.89
C GLN A 116 -14.69 -6.90 -25.51
N LEU A 117 -15.77 -6.46 -26.16
CA LEU A 117 -17.10 -7.04 -25.95
C LEU A 117 -17.14 -8.51 -26.39
N ASP A 118 -16.58 -8.84 -27.55
CA ASP A 118 -16.47 -10.20 -28.05
C ASP A 118 -15.67 -11.09 -27.07
N ARG A 119 -14.60 -10.56 -26.47
CA ARG A 119 -13.86 -11.25 -25.41
C ARG A 119 -14.72 -11.52 -24.18
N ILE A 120 -15.48 -10.54 -23.70
CA ILE A 120 -16.37 -10.71 -22.55
C ILE A 120 -17.46 -11.75 -22.86
N THR A 121 -18.05 -11.69 -24.06
CA THR A 121 -19.02 -12.69 -24.54
C THR A 121 -18.41 -14.08 -24.47
N HIS A 122 -17.21 -14.28 -25.02
CA HIS A 122 -16.56 -15.59 -24.98
C HIS A 122 -16.28 -16.09 -23.56
N LEU A 123 -15.89 -15.21 -22.64
CA LEU A 123 -15.67 -15.58 -21.23
C LEU A 123 -16.98 -15.99 -20.54
N LEU A 124 -18.09 -15.31 -20.86
CA LEU A 124 -19.42 -15.65 -20.36
C LEU A 124 -19.94 -16.96 -20.94
N GLU A 125 -19.78 -17.18 -22.24
CA GLU A 125 -20.21 -18.43 -22.92
C GLU A 125 -19.49 -19.67 -22.40
N ASN A 126 -18.26 -19.52 -21.89
CA ASN A 126 -17.46 -20.61 -21.33
C ASN A 126 -17.52 -20.70 -19.79
N ASP A 127 -18.37 -19.90 -19.12
CA ASP A 127 -18.45 -19.83 -17.65
C ASP A 127 -17.08 -19.55 -16.96
N ASP A 128 -16.17 -18.84 -17.64
CA ASP A 128 -14.83 -18.52 -17.11
C ASP A 128 -14.88 -17.33 -16.14
N SER A 129 -15.46 -17.60 -14.97
CA SER A 129 -15.68 -16.63 -13.89
C SER A 129 -14.39 -15.96 -13.42
N GLN A 130 -13.26 -16.67 -13.50
CA GLN A 130 -11.97 -16.21 -13.00
C GLN A 130 -11.32 -15.19 -13.94
N GLN A 131 -11.33 -15.45 -15.25
CA GLN A 131 -10.86 -14.47 -16.23
C GLN A 131 -11.80 -13.27 -16.31
N LEU A 132 -13.12 -13.48 -16.17
CA LEU A 132 -14.08 -12.40 -16.14
C LEU A 132 -13.83 -11.46 -14.93
N PHE A 133 -13.62 -12.03 -13.75
CA PHE A 133 -13.24 -11.27 -12.55
C PHE A 133 -11.94 -10.50 -12.78
N SER A 134 -10.91 -11.14 -13.33
CA SER A 134 -9.61 -10.52 -13.59
C SER A 134 -9.73 -9.32 -14.54
N LEU A 135 -10.55 -9.46 -15.59
CA LEU A 135 -10.84 -8.39 -16.54
C LEU A 135 -11.51 -7.20 -15.84
N PHE A 136 -12.51 -7.45 -14.99
CA PHE A 136 -13.19 -6.39 -14.24
C PHE A 136 -12.32 -5.75 -13.16
N ALA A 137 -11.49 -6.52 -12.45
CA ALA A 137 -10.55 -6.02 -11.47
C ALA A 137 -9.50 -5.10 -12.10
N TYR A 138 -9.01 -5.45 -13.30
CA TYR A 138 -8.14 -4.58 -14.08
C TYR A 138 -8.85 -3.27 -14.46
N ALA A 139 -10.08 -3.33 -14.98
CA ALA A 139 -10.85 -2.15 -15.34
C ALA A 139 -11.12 -1.23 -14.13
N ASN A 140 -11.42 -1.81 -12.97
CA ASN A 140 -11.57 -1.08 -11.71
C ASN A 140 -10.26 -0.37 -11.34
N THR A 141 -9.14 -1.09 -11.32
CA THR A 141 -7.82 -0.54 -11.00
C THR A 141 -7.43 0.59 -11.96
N ALA A 142 -7.66 0.41 -13.26
CA ALA A 142 -7.39 1.44 -14.27
C ALA A 142 -8.25 2.70 -14.05
N ARG A 143 -9.51 2.55 -13.66
CA ARG A 143 -10.39 3.66 -13.28
C ARG A 143 -9.86 4.39 -12.03
N GLN A 144 -9.43 3.66 -11.00
CA GLN A 144 -8.85 4.30 -9.81
C GLN A 144 -7.59 5.10 -10.15
N ARG A 145 -6.72 4.57 -11.02
CA ARG A 145 -5.57 5.32 -11.55
C ARG A 145 -5.98 6.61 -12.25
N PHE A 146 -7.04 6.57 -13.07
CA PHE A 146 -7.57 7.75 -13.75
C PHE A 146 -8.10 8.80 -12.76
N LEU A 147 -8.91 8.38 -11.78
CA LEU A 147 -9.45 9.28 -10.74
C LEU A 147 -8.32 9.95 -9.96
N ASN A 148 -7.33 9.17 -9.53
CA ASN A 148 -6.16 9.66 -8.79
C ASN A 148 -5.29 10.64 -9.61
N GLN A 149 -5.31 10.57 -10.96
CA GLN A 149 -4.61 11.52 -11.84
C GLN A 149 -5.43 12.78 -12.16
N PHE A 150 -6.76 12.67 -12.19
CA PHE A 150 -7.65 13.78 -12.56
C PHE A 150 -8.02 14.66 -11.36
N GLU A 151 -8.21 14.04 -10.21
CA GLU A 151 -8.46 14.69 -8.93
C GLU A 151 -7.11 15.03 -8.31
N GLY A 152 -6.49 16.12 -8.77
CA GLY A 152 -5.37 16.70 -8.03
C GLY A 152 -5.80 16.96 -6.59
N ASN A 153 -5.38 16.10 -5.65
CA ASN A 153 -5.63 16.21 -4.21
C ASN A 153 -7.08 16.60 -3.81
N MET A 154 -8.08 15.93 -4.38
CA MET A 154 -9.35 15.75 -3.66
C MET A 154 -9.55 14.26 -3.44
N SER A 155 -8.65 13.63 -2.66
CA SER A 155 -9.06 12.38 -2.02
C SER A 155 -10.30 12.72 -1.20
N LYS A 156 -11.39 11.98 -1.38
CA LYS A 156 -12.49 11.97 -0.40
C LYS A 156 -11.86 11.90 0.99
N SER A 157 -12.01 12.96 1.78
CA SER A 157 -11.45 12.94 3.13
C SER A 157 -12.33 12.02 3.95
N ILE A 158 -11.74 10.93 4.44
CA ILE A 158 -12.42 10.05 5.38
C ILE A 158 -12.16 10.61 6.77
N THR A 159 -13.22 10.91 7.50
CA THR A 159 -13.16 11.32 8.90
C THR A 159 -13.70 10.21 9.77
N PHE A 160 -13.00 9.86 10.85
CA PHE A 160 -13.53 8.95 11.86
C PHE A 160 -14.17 9.73 13.01
N GLN A 161 -15.43 9.43 13.28
CA GLN A 161 -16.15 9.89 14.47
C GLN A 161 -16.14 8.75 15.48
N VAL A 162 -15.46 8.93 16.60
CA VAL A 162 -15.27 7.88 17.62
C VAL A 162 -15.93 8.31 18.92
N GLN A 163 -16.90 7.54 19.39
CA GLN A 163 -17.60 7.83 20.64
C GLN A 163 -16.75 7.40 21.85
N PRO A 164 -16.84 8.14 22.97
CA PRO A 164 -16.07 7.82 24.17
C PRO A 164 -16.58 6.54 24.82
N GLY A 165 -15.66 5.79 25.43
CA GLY A 165 -15.96 4.57 26.18
C GLY A 165 -15.99 3.31 25.32
N GLY A 166 -16.39 2.20 25.97
CA GLY A 166 -16.38 0.86 25.38
C GLY A 166 -15.40 -0.08 26.07
N VAL A 167 -15.46 -1.34 25.67
CA VAL A 167 -14.51 -2.39 26.09
C VAL A 167 -14.24 -3.25 24.87
N LEU A 168 -13.00 -3.68 24.70
CA LEU A 168 -12.65 -4.70 23.70
C LEU A 168 -12.85 -6.09 24.30
N LYS A 169 -13.77 -6.88 23.73
CA LYS A 169 -14.07 -8.24 24.16
C LYS A 169 -14.16 -9.22 23.01
N GLY A 170 -13.78 -10.46 23.27
CA GLY A 170 -14.02 -11.60 22.38
C GLY A 170 -12.74 -12.08 21.71
N GLU A 171 -12.86 -12.44 20.44
CA GLU A 171 -11.77 -13.04 19.67
C GLU A 171 -11.69 -12.39 18.30
N ALA A 172 -10.46 -12.14 17.83
CA ALA A 172 -10.22 -11.60 16.50
C ALA A 172 -8.95 -12.17 15.87
N ARG A 173 -8.94 -12.22 14.53
CA ARG A 173 -7.73 -12.37 13.72
C ARG A 173 -7.55 -11.08 12.93
N VAL A 174 -6.48 -10.33 13.20
CA VAL A 174 -6.18 -9.11 12.44
C VAL A 174 -5.58 -9.47 11.07
N PRO A 175 -5.55 -8.54 10.09
CA PRO A 175 -5.01 -8.81 8.76
C PRO A 175 -3.56 -9.33 8.80
N GLY A 176 -3.18 -10.06 7.76
CA GLY A 176 -1.84 -10.64 7.64
C GLY A 176 -0.71 -9.61 7.63
N ASP A 177 0.48 -10.05 8.04
CA ASP A 177 1.68 -9.24 8.04
C ASP A 177 2.02 -8.77 6.62
N LYS A 178 2.12 -7.45 6.49
CA LYS A 178 2.44 -6.78 5.22
C LYS A 178 3.78 -7.23 4.66
N SER A 179 4.80 -7.33 5.51
CA SER A 179 6.18 -7.68 5.12
C SER A 179 6.28 -9.11 4.60
N MET A 180 5.57 -10.05 5.24
CA MET A 180 5.47 -11.43 4.80
C MET A 180 4.62 -11.58 3.54
N SER A 181 3.53 -10.82 3.41
CA SER A 181 2.69 -10.82 2.20
C SER A 181 3.49 -10.42 0.94
N HIS A 182 4.38 -9.44 1.03
CA HIS A 182 5.29 -9.11 -0.08
C HIS A 182 6.24 -10.26 -0.42
N ARG A 183 6.83 -10.88 0.60
CA ARG A 183 7.86 -11.93 0.45
C ARG A 183 7.27 -13.26 0.00
N SER A 184 6.05 -13.61 0.39
CA SER A 184 5.38 -14.81 -0.09
C SER A 184 5.15 -14.75 -1.60
N ILE A 185 4.76 -13.58 -2.13
CA ILE A 185 4.69 -13.34 -3.58
C ILE A 185 6.07 -13.48 -4.22
N MET A 186 7.08 -12.76 -3.71
CA MET A 186 8.41 -12.71 -4.31
C MET A 186 9.08 -14.10 -4.35
N LEU A 187 9.07 -14.80 -3.23
CA LEU A 187 9.73 -16.11 -3.09
C LEU A 187 8.91 -17.21 -3.75
N GLY A 188 7.59 -17.21 -3.58
CA GLY A 188 6.71 -18.17 -4.25
C GLY A 188 6.80 -18.10 -5.77
N SER A 189 6.94 -16.88 -6.32
CA SER A 189 7.12 -16.66 -7.76
C SER A 189 8.44 -17.25 -8.28
N LEU A 190 9.50 -17.19 -7.48
CA LEU A 190 10.83 -17.69 -7.83
C LEU A 190 11.07 -19.14 -7.44
N ALA A 191 10.14 -19.77 -6.73
CA ALA A 191 10.23 -21.15 -6.28
C ALA A 191 9.99 -22.13 -7.41
N GLU A 192 10.48 -23.36 -7.24
CA GLU A 192 10.06 -24.50 -8.06
C GLU A 192 8.84 -25.17 -7.44
N GLY A 193 7.75 -25.25 -8.21
CA GLY A 193 6.47 -25.83 -7.79
C GLY A 193 5.38 -24.78 -7.54
N VAL A 194 4.31 -25.18 -6.86
CA VAL A 194 3.14 -24.34 -6.56
C VAL A 194 3.15 -23.95 -5.08
N THR A 195 3.09 -22.65 -4.80
CA THR A 195 3.03 -22.08 -3.44
C THR A 195 1.59 -21.66 -3.15
N HIS A 196 1.00 -22.19 -2.07
CA HIS A 196 -0.30 -21.71 -1.59
C HIS A 196 -0.08 -20.72 -0.45
N VAL A 197 -0.67 -19.53 -0.56
CA VAL A 197 -0.62 -18.52 0.50
C VAL A 197 -2.01 -18.36 1.09
N THR A 198 -2.13 -18.40 2.40
CA THR A 198 -3.36 -18.05 3.14
C THR A 198 -3.06 -16.88 4.08
N GLY A 199 -4.09 -16.16 4.53
CA GLY A 199 -3.91 -14.98 5.39
C GLY A 199 -3.24 -13.78 4.70
N PHE A 200 -3.14 -13.77 3.36
CA PHE A 200 -2.50 -12.71 2.60
C PHE A 200 -3.19 -11.36 2.82
N LEU A 201 -2.39 -10.30 3.04
CA LEU A 201 -2.90 -8.94 3.17
C LEU A 201 -3.32 -8.39 1.80
N VAL A 202 -4.63 -8.26 1.59
CA VAL A 202 -5.21 -7.64 0.38
C VAL A 202 -5.18 -6.11 0.49
N ALA A 203 -3.98 -5.54 0.40
CA ALA A 203 -3.74 -4.10 0.43
C ALA A 203 -3.01 -3.61 -0.82
N GLU A 204 -3.15 -2.33 -1.15
CA GLU A 204 -2.62 -1.72 -2.40
C GLU A 204 -1.15 -2.05 -2.65
N ASP A 205 -0.31 -1.96 -1.61
CA ASP A 205 1.13 -2.22 -1.71
C ASP A 205 1.44 -3.69 -2.07
N ALA A 206 0.75 -4.64 -1.43
CA ALA A 206 0.94 -6.06 -1.68
C ALA A 206 0.38 -6.45 -3.06
N LEU A 207 -0.76 -5.87 -3.45
CA LEU A 207 -1.34 -6.03 -4.79
C LEU A 207 -0.44 -5.46 -5.90
N ALA A 208 0.25 -4.35 -5.65
CA ALA A 208 1.24 -3.81 -6.61
C ALA A 208 2.42 -4.76 -6.81
N THR A 209 2.84 -5.48 -5.76
CA THR A 209 3.86 -6.54 -5.86
C THR A 209 3.34 -7.70 -6.69
N LEU A 210 2.13 -8.16 -6.39
CA LEU A 210 1.47 -9.26 -7.10
C LEU A 210 1.38 -8.95 -8.59
N GLN A 211 0.92 -7.74 -8.94
CA GLN A 211 0.83 -7.31 -10.33
C GLN A 211 2.20 -7.27 -11.02
N ALA A 212 3.24 -6.81 -10.34
CA ALA A 212 4.58 -6.79 -10.90
C ALA A 212 5.08 -8.20 -11.30
N PHE A 213 4.80 -9.22 -10.48
CA PHE A 213 5.15 -10.61 -10.82
C PHE A 213 4.29 -11.19 -11.94
N ARG A 214 2.99 -10.85 -12.01
CA ARG A 214 2.14 -11.18 -13.17
C ARG A 214 2.67 -10.56 -14.46
N ASP A 215 3.08 -9.30 -14.42
CA ASP A 215 3.65 -8.59 -15.57
C ASP A 215 4.98 -9.21 -16.03
N MET A 216 5.69 -9.89 -15.12
CA MET A 216 6.90 -10.68 -15.39
C MET A 216 6.61 -12.15 -15.76
N GLY A 217 5.35 -12.50 -16.01
CA GLY A 217 4.95 -13.79 -16.56
C GLY A 217 4.72 -14.90 -15.55
N VAL A 218 4.56 -14.57 -14.26
CA VAL A 218 4.18 -15.52 -13.21
C VAL A 218 2.66 -15.67 -13.18
N GLU A 219 2.18 -16.90 -13.19
CA GLU A 219 0.77 -17.20 -13.00
C GLU A 219 0.44 -17.19 -11.51
N ILE A 220 -0.44 -16.26 -11.12
CA ILE A 220 -0.89 -16.09 -9.73
C ILE A 220 -2.41 -16.02 -9.73
N GLU A 221 -3.05 -16.98 -9.07
CA GLU A 221 -4.48 -17.02 -8.83
C GLU A 221 -4.83 -16.26 -7.54
N GLY A 222 -6.00 -15.62 -7.51
CA GLY A 222 -6.43 -14.78 -6.38
C GLY A 222 -5.89 -13.34 -6.42
N PRO A 223 -5.90 -12.61 -5.29
CA PRO A 223 -6.35 -13.07 -3.97
C PRO A 223 -7.87 -13.19 -3.89
N VAL A 224 -8.35 -14.27 -3.26
CA VAL A 224 -9.75 -14.42 -2.84
C VAL A 224 -9.75 -14.76 -1.35
N ASN A 225 -10.40 -13.92 -0.52
CA ASN A 225 -10.43 -14.09 0.94
C ASN A 225 -9.04 -14.30 1.59
N GLY A 226 -8.03 -13.58 1.10
CA GLY A 226 -6.65 -13.71 1.59
C GLY A 226 -5.93 -14.99 1.14
N CYS A 227 -6.47 -15.73 0.16
CA CYS A 227 -5.83 -16.91 -0.42
C CYS A 227 -5.24 -16.62 -1.81
N LEU A 228 -4.03 -17.08 -2.07
CA LEU A 228 -3.34 -17.04 -3.36
C LEU A 228 -2.78 -18.41 -3.73
N THR A 229 -2.77 -18.73 -5.03
CA THR A 229 -2.00 -19.85 -5.59
C THR A 229 -0.97 -19.26 -6.54
N ILE A 230 0.32 -19.47 -6.25
CA ILE A 230 1.43 -18.93 -7.04
C ILE A 230 2.12 -20.10 -7.74
N HIS A 231 2.08 -20.10 -9.07
CA HIS A 231 2.80 -21.08 -9.89
C HIS A 231 4.22 -20.57 -10.12
N GLY A 232 5.15 -21.07 -9.31
CA GLY A 232 6.53 -20.64 -9.30
C GLY A 232 7.23 -20.97 -10.62
N VAL A 233 7.98 -20.00 -11.14
CA VAL A 233 8.71 -20.12 -12.41
C VAL A 233 10.18 -20.52 -12.23
N GLY A 234 10.61 -20.73 -10.99
CA GLY A 234 12.01 -20.93 -10.64
C GLY A 234 12.84 -19.64 -10.71
N LYS A 235 14.04 -19.70 -10.11
CA LYS A 235 14.95 -18.55 -9.92
C LYS A 235 15.23 -17.75 -11.21
N HIS A 236 15.23 -18.42 -12.36
CA HIS A 236 15.56 -17.84 -13.67
C HIS A 236 14.37 -17.80 -14.65
N GLY A 237 13.15 -18.08 -14.20
CA GLY A 237 11.97 -18.19 -15.08
C GLY A 237 11.21 -16.89 -15.32
N LEU A 238 11.57 -15.80 -14.65
CA LEU A 238 10.92 -14.49 -14.87
C LEU A 238 11.15 -14.02 -16.31
N LYS A 239 10.15 -13.33 -16.86
CA LYS A 239 10.18 -12.76 -18.21
C LYS A 239 10.25 -11.24 -18.14
N ALA A 240 10.82 -10.65 -19.18
CA ALA A 240 10.84 -9.20 -19.34
C ALA A 240 9.41 -8.64 -19.34
N PRO A 241 9.09 -7.65 -18.48
CA PRO A 241 7.77 -7.04 -18.48
C PRO A 241 7.58 -6.19 -19.76
N LYS A 242 6.36 -6.16 -20.28
CA LYS A 242 6.04 -5.40 -21.51
C LYS A 242 6.01 -3.88 -21.28
N ASN A 243 5.75 -3.47 -20.04
CA ASN A 243 5.62 -2.08 -19.62
C ASN A 243 6.42 -1.86 -18.33
N ASP A 244 6.56 -0.60 -17.92
CA ASP A 244 7.12 -0.23 -16.62
C ASP A 244 6.32 -0.88 -15.47
N LEU A 245 7.04 -1.37 -14.46
CA LEU A 245 6.45 -1.96 -13.26
C LEU A 245 6.03 -0.83 -12.32
N TYR A 246 4.73 -0.56 -12.25
CA TYR A 246 4.15 0.45 -11.38
C TYR A 246 3.88 -0.11 -9.98
N LEU A 247 4.56 0.43 -8.97
CA LEU A 247 4.57 -0.11 -7.61
C LEU A 247 3.72 0.69 -6.61
N GLY A 248 2.88 1.61 -7.08
CA GLY A 248 2.04 2.46 -6.21
C GLY A 248 2.89 3.26 -5.22
N ASN A 249 2.55 3.17 -3.92
CA ASN A 249 3.30 3.79 -2.83
C ASN A 249 4.28 2.82 -2.12
N SER A 250 4.42 1.58 -2.63
CA SER A 250 5.16 0.52 -1.94
C SER A 250 6.68 0.69 -2.04
N GLY A 251 7.25 1.34 -1.02
CA GLY A 251 8.71 1.45 -0.85
C GLY A 251 9.37 0.08 -0.64
N THR A 252 8.68 -0.86 0.00
CA THR A 252 9.15 -2.25 0.17
C THR A 252 9.31 -2.93 -1.18
N SER A 253 8.28 -2.89 -2.03
CA SER A 253 8.33 -3.53 -3.35
C SER A 253 9.46 -2.97 -4.19
N MET A 254 9.58 -1.63 -4.28
CA MET A 254 10.57 -0.99 -5.13
C MET A 254 12.01 -1.34 -4.73
N ARG A 255 12.29 -1.35 -3.42
CA ARG A 255 13.63 -1.64 -2.90
C ARG A 255 14.00 -3.11 -3.03
N LEU A 256 13.10 -4.03 -2.69
CA LEU A 256 13.37 -5.46 -2.80
C LEU A 256 13.45 -5.91 -4.27
N LEU A 257 12.54 -5.43 -5.13
CA LEU A 257 12.60 -5.70 -6.56
C LEU A 257 13.85 -5.10 -7.21
N SER A 258 14.40 -3.99 -6.70
CA SER A 258 15.67 -3.47 -7.22
C SER A 258 16.81 -4.49 -7.14
N GLY A 259 16.92 -5.20 -6.01
CA GLY A 259 17.92 -6.24 -5.83
C GLY A 259 17.64 -7.49 -6.65
N LEU A 260 16.39 -7.94 -6.66
CA LEU A 260 15.96 -9.12 -7.43
C LEU A 260 16.14 -8.90 -8.95
N LEU A 261 15.75 -7.74 -9.45
CA LEU A 261 15.79 -7.40 -10.88
C LEU A 261 17.20 -7.09 -11.38
N ALA A 262 18.10 -6.64 -10.50
CA ALA A 262 19.51 -6.46 -10.84
C ALA A 262 20.19 -7.77 -11.31
N GLY A 263 19.69 -8.92 -10.84
CA GLY A 263 20.18 -10.25 -11.21
C GLY A 263 19.54 -10.86 -12.46
N GLN A 264 18.57 -10.18 -13.10
CA GLN A 264 17.80 -10.73 -14.23
C GLN A 264 18.48 -10.49 -15.58
N PRO A 265 18.17 -11.31 -16.62
CA PRO A 265 18.75 -11.15 -17.96
C PRO A 265 18.06 -10.08 -18.82
N PHE A 266 17.10 -9.34 -18.25
CA PHE A 266 16.28 -8.37 -18.98
C PHE A 266 16.25 -7.00 -18.30
N ASN A 267 15.95 -5.98 -19.09
CA ASN A 267 15.78 -4.62 -18.60
C ASN A 267 14.41 -4.46 -17.93
N SER A 268 14.35 -3.60 -16.92
CA SER A 268 13.10 -3.23 -16.26
C SER A 268 13.13 -1.77 -15.81
N VAL A 269 11.95 -1.18 -15.69
CA VAL A 269 11.78 0.18 -15.14
C VAL A 269 10.79 0.09 -13.99
N LEU A 270 11.21 0.53 -12.80
CA LEU A 270 10.37 0.62 -11.61
C LEU A 270 9.85 2.05 -11.45
N THR A 271 8.54 2.21 -11.36
CA THR A 271 7.86 3.49 -11.16
C THR A 271 6.95 3.44 -9.93
N GLY A 272 6.51 4.60 -9.46
CA GLY A 272 5.62 4.72 -8.31
C GLY A 272 4.70 5.92 -8.44
N ASP A 273 3.83 6.11 -7.46
CA ASP A 273 3.06 7.33 -7.31
C ASP A 273 3.96 8.55 -6.99
N LYS A 274 3.34 9.71 -6.77
CA LYS A 274 4.07 10.94 -6.44
C LYS A 274 4.84 10.83 -5.12
N SER A 275 4.32 10.11 -4.13
CA SER A 275 4.96 9.93 -2.82
C SER A 275 6.21 9.07 -2.98
N LEU A 276 6.07 7.88 -3.56
CA LEU A 276 7.16 6.93 -3.77
C LEU A 276 8.25 7.52 -4.69
N SER A 277 7.86 8.29 -5.71
CA SER A 277 8.80 8.92 -6.64
C SER A 277 9.67 10.01 -5.98
N GLY A 278 9.27 10.55 -4.84
CA GLY A 278 10.09 11.46 -4.04
C GLY A 278 11.02 10.77 -3.03
N ARG A 279 10.86 9.46 -2.79
CA ARG A 279 11.62 8.75 -1.75
C ARG A 279 13.04 8.40 -2.22
N PRO A 280 14.06 8.55 -1.37
CA PRO A 280 15.44 8.27 -1.75
C PRO A 280 15.68 6.75 -1.92
N MET A 281 16.29 6.41 -3.05
CA MET A 281 16.63 5.03 -3.46
C MET A 281 18.14 4.75 -3.45
N LYS A 282 18.99 5.77 -3.27
CA LYS A 282 20.46 5.63 -3.16
C LYS A 282 20.91 4.55 -2.17
N ARG A 283 20.21 4.45 -1.04
CA ARG A 283 20.46 3.44 0.00
C ARG A 283 20.44 1.99 -0.50
N VAL A 284 19.75 1.69 -1.60
CA VAL A 284 19.77 0.37 -2.23
C VAL A 284 20.55 0.37 -3.55
N THR A 285 20.50 1.44 -4.33
CA THR A 285 21.17 1.47 -5.64
C THR A 285 22.69 1.59 -5.54
N GLU A 286 23.22 2.29 -4.54
CA GLU A 286 24.66 2.41 -4.31
C GLU A 286 25.31 1.06 -3.97
N PRO A 287 24.84 0.28 -2.97
CA PRO A 287 25.43 -1.03 -2.71
C PRO A 287 25.19 -2.01 -3.87
N LEU A 288 24.04 -1.99 -4.54
CA LEU A 288 23.83 -2.81 -5.75
C LEU A 288 24.84 -2.48 -6.86
N LYS A 289 25.19 -1.20 -7.04
CA LYS A 289 26.22 -0.79 -8.00
C LYS A 289 27.59 -1.38 -7.63
N THR A 290 27.91 -1.49 -6.34
CA THR A 290 29.15 -2.16 -5.89
C THR A 290 29.16 -3.66 -6.19
N MET A 291 27.98 -4.29 -6.25
CA MET A 291 27.82 -5.67 -6.73
C MET A 291 27.93 -5.79 -8.26
N GLY A 292 28.03 -4.69 -9.01
CA GLY A 292 28.07 -4.69 -10.47
C GLY A 292 26.73 -4.41 -11.17
N ALA A 293 25.67 -4.09 -10.41
CA ALA A 293 24.37 -3.73 -10.99
C ALA A 293 24.44 -2.40 -11.75
N ASP A 294 23.61 -2.27 -12.79
CA ASP A 294 23.48 -1.07 -13.60
C ASP A 294 22.08 -0.48 -13.45
N ILE A 295 21.97 0.51 -12.58
CA ILE A 295 20.71 1.11 -12.17
C ILE A 295 20.83 2.63 -12.35
N LYS A 296 20.06 3.17 -13.30
CA LYS A 296 19.92 4.61 -13.47
C LYS A 296 18.74 5.12 -12.66
N THR A 297 18.94 6.25 -12.01
CA THR A 297 17.94 6.97 -11.22
C THR A 297 17.76 8.38 -11.77
N THR A 298 16.83 9.15 -11.20
CA THR A 298 16.85 10.62 -11.35
C THR A 298 18.16 11.21 -10.77
N GLU A 299 18.45 12.48 -11.08
CA GLU A 299 19.60 13.20 -10.50
C GLU A 299 19.55 13.24 -8.96
N GLN A 300 18.35 13.25 -8.39
CA GLN A 300 18.11 13.23 -6.94
C GLN A 300 18.29 11.83 -6.33
N GLY A 301 18.48 10.78 -7.14
CA GLY A 301 18.59 9.41 -6.65
C GLY A 301 17.25 8.79 -6.27
N THR A 302 16.18 9.16 -6.97
CA THR A 302 14.81 8.68 -6.76
C THR A 302 14.29 7.94 -7.99
N ALA A 303 13.06 7.41 -7.91
CA ALA A 303 12.39 6.76 -9.04
C ALA A 303 12.04 7.77 -10.15
N PRO A 304 11.90 7.36 -11.42
CA PRO A 304 11.96 5.98 -11.92
C PRO A 304 13.35 5.34 -11.82
N LEU A 305 13.40 4.05 -11.53
CA LEU A 305 14.63 3.26 -11.51
C LEU A 305 14.72 2.43 -12.79
N GLN A 306 15.69 2.71 -13.65
CA GLN A 306 15.93 1.92 -14.87
C GLN A 306 17.04 0.92 -14.59
N ILE A 307 16.70 -0.35 -14.55
CA ILE A 307 17.61 -1.45 -14.24
C ILE A 307 17.96 -2.15 -15.55
N THR A 308 19.24 -2.16 -15.91
CA THR A 308 19.73 -2.92 -17.07
C THR A 308 20.05 -4.35 -16.64
N GLY A 309 19.45 -5.32 -17.35
CA GLY A 309 19.64 -6.74 -17.06
C GLY A 309 21.08 -7.17 -17.32
N LYS A 310 21.75 -7.65 -16.27
CA LYS A 310 23.15 -8.13 -16.33
C LYS A 310 23.29 -9.48 -15.63
N ALA A 311 22.41 -10.44 -15.98
CA ALA A 311 22.47 -11.80 -15.44
C ALA A 311 23.91 -12.37 -15.52
N GLY A 312 24.36 -12.98 -14.42
CA GLY A 312 25.70 -13.57 -14.31
C GLY A 312 26.85 -12.58 -14.09
N HIS A 313 26.58 -11.28 -13.95
CA HIS A 313 27.63 -10.28 -13.70
C HIS A 313 27.61 -9.70 -12.28
N LEU A 314 26.62 -10.04 -11.45
CA LEU A 314 26.61 -9.62 -10.06
C LEU A 314 27.70 -10.37 -9.28
N GLN A 315 28.42 -9.65 -8.43
CA GLN A 315 29.45 -10.19 -7.55
C GLN A 315 29.00 -10.04 -6.09
N GLY A 316 29.21 -11.08 -5.30
CA GLY A 316 28.99 -11.06 -3.86
C GLY A 316 29.89 -10.03 -3.19
N ILE A 317 29.37 -9.36 -2.17
CA ILE A 317 30.08 -8.30 -1.43
C ILE A 317 30.00 -8.55 0.06
N ASP A 318 30.96 -7.99 0.82
CA ASP A 318 30.82 -7.80 2.26
C ASP A 318 30.41 -6.35 2.53
N TYR A 319 29.16 -6.15 2.93
CA TYR A 319 28.56 -4.84 3.09
C TYR A 319 28.18 -4.56 4.53
N VAL A 320 28.92 -3.66 5.17
CA VAL A 320 28.56 -3.08 6.46
C VAL A 320 27.57 -1.95 6.22
N MET A 321 26.32 -2.12 6.65
CA MET A 321 25.28 -1.13 6.40
C MET A 321 25.54 0.14 7.21
N PRO A 322 25.51 1.32 6.57
CA PRO A 322 25.69 2.59 7.28
C PRO A 322 24.50 2.96 8.19
N MET A 323 23.35 2.30 8.02
CA MET A 323 22.17 2.45 8.86
C MET A 323 21.40 1.14 8.99
N ALA A 324 20.67 0.99 10.09
CA ALA A 324 19.77 -0.13 10.31
C ALA A 324 18.58 -0.06 9.34
N SER A 325 18.56 -0.91 8.31
CA SER A 325 17.45 -0.99 7.37
C SER A 325 17.21 -2.41 6.86
N ALA A 326 16.11 -3.02 7.30
CA ALA A 326 15.69 -4.34 6.85
C ALA A 326 15.49 -4.39 5.32
N GLN A 327 15.07 -3.28 4.69
CA GLN A 327 14.85 -3.23 3.24
C GLN A 327 16.16 -3.21 2.45
N VAL A 328 17.21 -2.54 2.96
CA VAL A 328 18.54 -2.57 2.34
C VAL A 328 19.12 -3.98 2.45
N LYS A 329 19.07 -4.58 3.65
CA LYS A 329 19.46 -5.98 3.86
C LYS A 329 18.73 -6.92 2.91
N SER A 330 17.41 -6.84 2.88
CA SER A 330 16.58 -7.71 2.00
C SER A 330 16.93 -7.54 0.53
N CYS A 331 17.13 -6.31 0.07
CA CYS A 331 17.54 -6.01 -1.31
C CYS A 331 18.85 -6.72 -1.67
N LEU A 332 19.88 -6.59 -0.83
CA LEU A 332 21.19 -7.19 -1.09
C LEU A 332 21.18 -8.72 -0.97
N LEU A 333 20.40 -9.28 -0.04
CA LEU A 333 20.22 -10.72 0.04
C LEU A 333 19.54 -11.28 -1.22
N LEU A 334 18.47 -10.64 -1.70
CA LEU A 334 17.81 -11.04 -2.95
C LEU A 334 18.73 -10.90 -4.17
N ALA A 335 19.56 -9.88 -4.24
CA ALA A 335 20.61 -9.77 -5.27
C ALA A 335 21.66 -10.87 -5.13
N GLY A 336 22.03 -11.23 -3.90
CA GLY A 336 22.98 -12.30 -3.57
C GLY A 336 22.56 -13.68 -4.08
N MET A 337 21.26 -13.93 -4.29
CA MET A 337 20.78 -15.17 -4.91
C MET A 337 21.25 -15.36 -6.37
N TYR A 338 21.65 -14.27 -7.02
CA TYR A 338 22.10 -14.18 -8.40
C TYR A 338 23.59 -13.84 -8.54
N ALA A 339 24.28 -13.56 -7.43
CA ALA A 339 25.65 -13.08 -7.44
C ALA A 339 26.67 -14.22 -7.39
N GLU A 340 27.78 -14.06 -8.12
CA GLU A 340 28.94 -14.94 -8.01
C GLU A 340 29.63 -14.73 -6.65
N GLY A 341 29.96 -15.81 -5.95
CA GLY A 341 30.54 -15.77 -4.62
C GLY A 341 29.51 -15.61 -3.50
N VAL A 342 29.93 -14.98 -2.40
CA VAL A 342 29.15 -14.88 -1.16
C VAL A 342 28.82 -13.41 -0.88
N THR A 343 27.55 -13.12 -0.61
CA THR A 343 27.09 -11.82 -0.14
C THR A 343 26.91 -11.86 1.37
N ARG A 344 27.59 -10.97 2.08
CA ARG A 344 27.48 -10.74 3.52
C ARG A 344 26.94 -9.34 3.77
N VAL A 345 25.92 -9.24 4.61
CA VAL A 345 25.33 -7.95 5.00
C VAL A 345 25.37 -7.83 6.52
N THR A 346 26.12 -6.87 7.02
CA THR A 346 26.30 -6.62 8.46
C THR A 346 25.46 -5.42 8.88
N GLU A 347 24.52 -5.62 9.80
CA GLU A 347 23.65 -4.56 10.31
C GLU A 347 24.25 -3.84 11.54
N PRO A 348 24.18 -2.50 11.61
CA PRO A 348 24.73 -1.74 12.76
C PRO A 348 23.84 -1.85 14.01
N ALA A 349 22.58 -2.23 13.83
CA ALA A 349 21.63 -2.54 14.89
C ALA A 349 20.62 -3.58 14.39
N PRO A 350 19.97 -4.34 15.29
CA PRO A 350 18.97 -5.33 14.93
C PRO A 350 17.89 -4.78 13.99
N THR A 351 17.66 -5.46 12.86
CA THR A 351 16.54 -5.17 11.96
C THR A 351 15.67 -6.40 11.75
N ARG A 352 14.44 -6.18 11.27
CA ARG A 352 13.51 -7.27 10.89
C ARG A 352 14.21 -8.32 10.03
N ASP A 353 13.99 -9.60 10.33
CA ASP A 353 14.66 -10.75 9.69
C ASP A 353 13.71 -11.62 8.83
N HIS A 354 12.57 -11.05 8.41
CA HIS A 354 11.57 -11.75 7.59
C HIS A 354 12.14 -12.32 6.28
N THR A 355 13.13 -11.66 5.67
CA THR A 355 13.72 -12.16 4.42
C THR A 355 14.54 -13.41 4.68
N GLU A 356 15.36 -13.39 5.73
CA GLU A 356 16.21 -14.51 6.13
C GLU A 356 15.37 -15.72 6.54
N ARG A 357 14.31 -15.50 7.35
CA ARG A 357 13.39 -16.55 7.78
C ARG A 357 12.63 -17.16 6.62
N MET A 358 12.05 -16.33 5.77
CA MET A 358 11.26 -16.83 4.65
C MET A 358 12.15 -17.45 3.57
N LEU A 359 13.35 -16.95 3.29
CA LEU A 359 14.31 -17.62 2.40
C LEU A 359 14.60 -19.05 2.91
N ASN A 360 14.93 -19.20 4.20
CA ASN A 360 15.12 -20.53 4.80
C ASN A 360 13.83 -21.37 4.77
N GLY A 361 12.66 -20.76 4.99
CA GLY A 361 11.36 -21.44 4.89
C GLY A 361 11.05 -21.97 3.48
N PHE A 362 11.52 -21.27 2.44
CA PHE A 362 11.49 -21.73 1.04
C PHE A 362 12.73 -22.58 0.67
N SER A 363 13.44 -23.14 1.65
CA SER A 363 14.64 -23.99 1.48
C SER A 363 15.86 -23.30 0.84
N TYR A 364 15.91 -21.96 0.83
CA TYR A 364 17.07 -21.19 0.38
C TYR A 364 17.98 -20.85 1.57
N PRO A 365 19.21 -21.41 1.65
CA PRO A 365 20.04 -21.24 2.85
C PRO A 365 20.47 -19.78 3.07
N VAL A 366 20.13 -19.25 4.24
CA VAL A 366 20.67 -17.99 4.76
C VAL A 366 21.19 -18.24 6.15
N THR A 367 22.48 -17.96 6.37
CA THR A 367 23.11 -18.10 7.68
C THR A 367 23.24 -16.74 8.35
N ARG A 368 23.23 -16.72 9.68
CA ARG A 368 23.43 -15.51 10.47
C ARG A 368 24.48 -15.76 11.53
N ASP A 369 25.48 -14.89 11.58
CA ASP A 369 26.50 -14.85 12.63
C ASP A 369 26.48 -13.45 13.26
N GLY A 370 25.97 -13.35 14.49
CA GLY A 370 25.69 -12.07 15.14
C GLY A 370 24.82 -11.15 14.27
N SER A 371 25.37 -10.01 13.88
CA SER A 371 24.71 -9.01 13.02
C SER A 371 24.92 -9.23 11.52
N THR A 372 25.61 -10.29 11.11
CA THR A 372 25.91 -10.54 9.69
C THR A 372 25.01 -11.64 9.13
N ALA A 373 24.20 -11.30 8.12
CA ALA A 373 23.45 -12.25 7.30
C ALA A 373 24.27 -12.62 6.05
N THR A 374 24.35 -13.91 5.74
CA THR A 374 25.17 -14.45 4.64
C THR A 374 24.34 -15.32 3.70
N ILE A 375 24.50 -15.08 2.40
CA ILE A 375 23.82 -15.81 1.31
C ILE A 375 24.77 -16.02 0.12
N SER A 376 24.56 -17.06 -0.68
CA SER A 376 25.24 -17.30 -1.96
C SER A 376 24.23 -17.70 -3.03
N ALA A 377 24.66 -17.75 -4.29
CA ALA A 377 23.79 -18.19 -5.39
C ALA A 377 23.46 -19.70 -5.39
N GLU A 378 24.11 -20.50 -4.54
CA GLU A 378 24.04 -21.97 -4.52
C GLU A 378 22.74 -22.54 -3.89
N GLY A 379 21.77 -21.68 -3.54
CA GLY A 379 20.47 -22.10 -3.04
C GLY A 379 19.43 -22.38 -4.13
N LYS A 380 18.36 -23.06 -3.72
CA LYS A 380 17.19 -23.36 -4.54
C LYS A 380 15.92 -23.04 -3.73
N LEU A 381 15.01 -22.26 -4.32
CA LEU A 381 13.70 -22.01 -3.72
C LEU A 381 12.77 -23.18 -4.06
N VAL A 382 12.20 -23.80 -3.04
CA VAL A 382 11.21 -24.87 -3.16
C VAL A 382 9.87 -24.33 -2.71
N ALA A 383 8.83 -24.54 -3.52
CA ALA A 383 7.49 -24.07 -3.21
C ALA A 383 6.95 -24.75 -1.96
N THR A 384 6.16 -24.02 -1.18
CA THR A 384 5.62 -24.47 0.11
C THR A 384 4.28 -23.78 0.38
N ASP A 385 3.52 -24.27 1.33
CA ASP A 385 2.37 -23.56 1.87
C ASP A 385 2.83 -22.49 2.87
N ILE A 386 2.26 -21.30 2.79
CA ILE A 386 2.53 -20.16 3.67
C ILE A 386 1.20 -19.66 4.24
N ASP A 387 0.97 -19.88 5.53
CA ASP A 387 -0.08 -19.19 6.28
C ASP A 387 0.53 -17.90 6.87
N VAL A 388 0.16 -16.76 6.28
CA VAL A 388 0.71 -15.46 6.67
C VAL A 388 0.16 -15.12 8.06
N PRO A 389 1.03 -14.93 9.08
CA PRO A 389 0.60 -14.58 10.40
C PRO A 389 -0.03 -13.20 10.43
N SER A 390 -0.94 -12.99 11.37
CA SER A 390 -1.53 -11.70 11.64
C SER A 390 -0.46 -10.68 12.03
N ASP A 391 -0.55 -9.47 11.47
CA ASP A 391 0.45 -8.42 11.67
C ASP A 391 0.45 -7.93 13.12
N ILE A 392 1.58 -8.02 13.80
CA ILE A 392 1.72 -7.48 15.17
C ILE A 392 1.55 -5.96 15.23
N SER A 393 1.91 -5.24 14.15
CA SER A 393 1.65 -3.81 14.05
C SER A 393 0.15 -3.49 14.07
N SER A 394 -0.66 -4.35 13.45
CA SER A 394 -2.12 -4.25 13.46
C SER A 394 -2.68 -4.73 14.80
N ALA A 395 -2.12 -5.79 15.38
CA ALA A 395 -2.50 -6.32 16.68
C ALA A 395 -2.24 -5.31 17.82
N ALA A 396 -1.19 -4.49 17.71
CA ALA A 396 -0.79 -3.49 18.70
C ALA A 396 -1.94 -2.55 19.10
N PHE A 397 -2.78 -2.13 18.15
CA PHE A 397 -3.95 -1.29 18.43
C PHE A 397 -4.92 -1.94 19.42
N PHE A 398 -5.12 -3.25 19.27
CA PHE A 398 -6.01 -4.03 20.12
C PHE A 398 -5.35 -4.45 21.43
N LEU A 399 -4.04 -4.74 21.41
CA LEU A 399 -3.25 -4.99 22.62
C LEU A 399 -3.29 -3.77 23.56
N VAL A 400 -3.05 -2.57 23.02
CA VAL A 400 -3.18 -1.33 23.80
C VAL A 400 -4.62 -1.10 24.22
N GLY A 401 -5.58 -1.19 23.28
CA GLY A 401 -6.99 -0.95 23.57
C GLY A 401 -7.54 -1.81 24.70
N ALA A 402 -7.22 -3.10 24.71
CA ALA A 402 -7.62 -4.01 25.77
C ALA A 402 -6.87 -3.77 27.09
N SER A 403 -5.62 -3.29 27.02
CA SER A 403 -4.83 -2.94 28.20
C SER A 403 -5.35 -1.68 28.91
N ILE A 404 -5.92 -0.71 28.19
CA ILE A 404 -6.36 0.58 28.75
C ILE A 404 -7.83 0.63 29.16
N ALA A 405 -8.68 -0.26 28.63
CA ALA A 405 -10.13 -0.26 28.81
C ALA A 405 -10.59 -1.22 29.93
N PRO A 406 -11.10 -0.72 31.08
CA PRO A 406 -11.54 -1.56 32.19
C PRO A 406 -12.61 -2.56 31.77
N GLY A 407 -12.38 -3.84 32.09
CA GLY A 407 -13.28 -4.93 31.73
C GLY A 407 -13.05 -5.52 30.34
N SER A 408 -11.98 -5.13 29.64
CA SER A 408 -11.53 -5.80 28.41
C SER A 408 -10.94 -7.19 28.65
N ASP A 409 -11.20 -8.08 27.70
CA ASP A 409 -10.76 -9.46 27.66
C ASP A 409 -10.78 -9.93 26.19
N LEU A 410 -9.62 -9.97 25.55
CA LEU A 410 -9.49 -10.15 24.11
C LEU A 410 -8.44 -11.20 23.76
N LEU A 411 -8.82 -12.14 22.90
CA LEU A 411 -7.91 -13.11 22.28
C LEU A 411 -7.61 -12.71 20.83
N LEU A 412 -6.38 -12.34 20.54
CA LEU A 412 -5.89 -12.10 19.19
C LEU A 412 -5.22 -13.36 18.66
N LYS A 413 -5.83 -14.00 17.66
CA LYS A 413 -5.32 -15.26 17.12
C LYS A 413 -4.22 -15.04 16.10
N HIS A 414 -3.28 -16.00 16.10
CA HIS A 414 -2.33 -16.21 15.01
C HIS A 414 -1.44 -14.98 14.71
N VAL A 415 -1.06 -14.24 15.74
CA VAL A 415 -0.19 -13.06 15.64
C VAL A 415 1.27 -13.47 15.47
N GLY A 416 1.96 -12.84 14.51
CA GLY A 416 3.39 -13.03 14.33
C GLY A 416 4.15 -12.47 15.53
N ILE A 417 4.91 -13.32 16.23
CA ILE A 417 5.70 -12.97 17.41
C ILE A 417 7.21 -13.03 17.12
N ASN A 418 7.60 -12.58 15.93
CA ASN A 418 9.00 -12.48 15.55
C ASN A 418 9.74 -11.58 16.57
N PRO A 419 10.83 -12.05 17.21
CA PRO A 419 11.54 -11.27 18.23
C PRO A 419 12.02 -9.88 17.74
N THR A 420 12.18 -9.71 16.43
CA THR A 420 12.54 -8.40 15.83
C THR A 420 11.35 -7.43 15.71
N ARG A 421 10.16 -7.83 16.19
CA ARG A 421 8.87 -7.11 16.08
C ARG A 421 8.07 -7.08 17.37
N THR A 422 8.45 -7.84 18.40
CA THR A 422 7.68 -8.01 19.64
C THR A 422 7.86 -6.89 20.66
N GLY A 423 8.62 -5.83 20.35
CA GLY A 423 8.93 -4.77 21.30
C GLY A 423 7.68 -4.14 21.94
N VAL A 424 6.55 -4.07 21.22
CA VAL A 424 5.27 -3.60 21.78
C VAL A 424 4.75 -4.47 22.93
N ILE A 425 4.92 -5.80 22.85
CA ILE A 425 4.52 -6.73 23.91
C ILE A 425 5.41 -6.53 25.12
N ASP A 426 6.73 -6.42 24.89
CA ASP A 426 7.72 -6.25 25.95
C ASP A 426 7.54 -4.92 26.68
N ILE A 427 7.34 -3.82 25.94
CA ILE A 427 7.06 -2.49 26.49
C ILE A 427 5.75 -2.52 27.29
N LEU A 428 4.66 -3.07 26.75
CA LEU A 428 3.39 -3.15 27.47
C LEU A 428 3.50 -3.97 28.76
N ARG A 429 4.24 -5.08 28.74
CA ARG A 429 4.50 -5.88 29.94
C ARG A 429 5.34 -5.11 30.98
N LEU A 430 6.35 -4.35 30.55
CA LEU A 430 7.10 -3.46 31.44
C LEU A 430 6.21 -2.38 32.07
N MET A 431 5.21 -1.88 31.32
CA MET A 431 4.19 -0.98 31.84
C MET A 431 3.18 -1.66 32.77
N GLY A 432 3.14 -3.00 32.85
CA GLY A 432 2.22 -3.76 33.70
C GLY A 432 0.99 -4.34 33.01
N ALA A 433 0.97 -4.39 31.68
CA ALA A 433 -0.11 -5.02 30.92
C ALA A 433 -0.17 -6.53 31.17
N ASN A 434 -1.37 -7.09 31.23
CA ASN A 434 -1.60 -8.52 31.35
C ASN A 434 -1.76 -9.13 29.95
N ILE A 435 -0.64 -9.59 29.38
CA ILE A 435 -0.59 -10.22 28.05
C ILE A 435 0.03 -11.61 28.17
N GLU A 436 -0.77 -12.64 27.90
CA GLU A 436 -0.36 -14.04 27.83
C GLU A 436 -0.11 -14.45 26.37
N VAL A 437 0.98 -15.19 26.14
CA VAL A 437 1.32 -15.75 24.83
C VAL A 437 0.94 -17.22 24.86
N LEU A 438 0.03 -17.61 23.97
CA LEU A 438 -0.59 -18.93 23.91
C LEU A 438 -0.30 -19.60 22.56
N ASN A 439 -0.35 -20.94 22.52
CA ASN A 439 -0.29 -21.72 21.27
C ASN A 439 0.90 -21.38 20.34
N GLU A 440 2.09 -21.20 20.91
CA GLU A 440 3.31 -20.89 20.15
C GLU A 440 3.62 -21.99 19.12
N ARG A 441 3.90 -21.56 17.89
CA ARG A 441 4.19 -22.43 16.74
C ARG A 441 5.04 -21.69 15.71
N VAL A 442 5.53 -22.42 14.72
CA VAL A 442 6.28 -21.86 13.59
C VAL A 442 5.53 -22.10 12.29
N VAL A 443 5.39 -21.06 11.47
CA VAL A 443 4.67 -21.08 10.19
C VAL A 443 5.51 -20.34 9.14
N GLY A 444 5.88 -21.00 8.05
CA GLY A 444 6.70 -20.38 6.99
C GLY A 444 8.04 -19.81 7.47
N GLY A 445 8.62 -20.37 8.54
CA GLY A 445 9.86 -19.90 9.18
C GLY A 445 9.67 -18.81 10.24
N GLU A 446 8.44 -18.37 10.49
CA GLU A 446 8.10 -17.28 11.39
C GLU A 446 7.41 -17.80 12.65
N PRO A 447 7.77 -17.30 13.85
CA PRO A 447 7.10 -17.69 15.08
C PRO A 447 5.74 -16.97 15.19
N VAL A 448 4.73 -17.72 15.61
CA VAL A 448 3.33 -17.30 15.66
C VAL A 448 2.71 -17.76 16.97
N ALA A 449 1.86 -16.93 17.56
CA ALA A 449 1.13 -17.26 18.78
C ALA A 449 -0.26 -16.63 18.78
N ASP A 450 -1.11 -17.07 19.69
CA ASP A 450 -2.32 -16.35 20.06
C ASP A 450 -1.98 -15.46 21.27
N LEU A 451 -2.44 -14.21 21.28
CA LEU A 451 -2.17 -13.25 22.35
C LEU A 451 -3.46 -13.00 23.12
N HIS A 452 -3.50 -13.40 24.38
CA HIS A 452 -4.61 -13.11 25.28
C HIS A 452 -4.26 -11.87 26.11
N VAL A 453 -5.07 -10.83 25.98
CA VAL A 453 -4.88 -9.57 26.69
C VAL A 453 -6.10 -9.24 27.54
N VAL A 454 -5.85 -8.99 28.82
CA VAL A 454 -6.85 -8.60 29.79
C VAL A 454 -6.48 -7.25 30.36
N TYR A 455 -7.48 -6.43 30.67
CA TYR A 455 -7.26 -5.13 31.31
C TYR A 455 -6.38 -5.23 32.56
N SER A 456 -5.38 -4.35 32.64
CA SER A 456 -4.53 -4.16 33.82
C SER A 456 -4.09 -2.69 33.88
N PRO A 457 -4.10 -2.04 35.06
CA PRO A 457 -3.58 -0.68 35.21
C PRO A 457 -2.11 -0.60 34.78
N LEU A 458 -1.81 0.37 33.92
CA LEU A 458 -0.46 0.61 33.42
C LEU A 458 0.29 1.63 34.27
N LYS A 459 1.62 1.56 34.27
CA LYS A 459 2.54 2.51 34.89
C LYS A 459 3.48 3.09 33.84
N GLY A 460 3.84 4.35 34.02
CA GLY A 460 4.84 5.00 33.20
C GLY A 460 6.23 4.42 33.42
N ILE A 461 7.02 4.38 32.35
CA ILE A 461 8.37 3.81 32.34
C ILE A 461 9.33 4.68 31.53
N ASP A 462 10.62 4.61 31.82
CA ASP A 462 11.65 4.97 30.85
C ASP A 462 11.81 3.78 29.89
N ILE A 463 11.41 3.96 28.62
CA ILE A 463 11.41 2.88 27.62
C ILE A 463 12.87 2.51 27.29
N PRO A 464 13.27 1.23 27.44
CA PRO A 464 14.63 0.81 27.10
C PRO A 464 14.95 1.03 25.62
N GLU A 465 16.08 1.66 25.31
CA GLU A 465 16.47 2.03 23.94
C GLU A 465 16.63 0.80 23.03
N GLU A 466 17.01 -0.35 23.57
CA GLU A 466 17.11 -1.60 22.82
C GLU A 466 15.76 -2.11 22.29
N LEU A 467 14.63 -1.69 22.86
CA LEU A 467 13.29 -2.04 22.40
C LEU A 467 12.78 -1.08 21.31
N VAL A 468 13.40 0.09 21.14
CA VAL A 468 12.96 1.12 20.18
C VAL A 468 12.96 0.61 18.74
N PRO A 469 14.01 -0.07 18.23
CA PRO A 469 13.98 -0.64 16.88
C PRO A 469 12.91 -1.73 16.70
N LEU A 470 12.54 -2.42 17.79
CA LEU A 470 11.62 -3.56 17.80
C LEU A 470 10.15 -3.14 17.85
N ALA A 471 9.87 -1.89 18.24
CA ALA A 471 8.53 -1.31 18.39
C ALA A 471 8.36 0.01 17.62
N ILE A 472 9.28 0.34 16.70
CA ILE A 472 9.37 1.66 16.06
C ILE A 472 8.05 2.11 15.40
N ASP A 473 7.26 1.15 14.95
CA ASP A 473 6.01 1.37 14.22
C ASP A 473 4.80 1.39 15.17
N GLU A 474 4.96 0.96 16.43
CA GLU A 474 3.93 0.82 17.45
C GLU A 474 3.91 2.00 18.44
N PHE A 475 4.92 2.87 18.40
CA PHE A 475 4.98 4.04 19.28
C PHE A 475 3.75 4.95 19.24
N PRO A 476 3.11 5.25 18.10
CA PRO A 476 1.87 6.03 18.10
C PRO A 476 0.81 5.50 19.06
N VAL A 477 0.61 4.17 19.11
CA VAL A 477 -0.39 3.59 20.02
C VAL A 477 0.18 3.38 21.43
N LEU A 478 1.48 3.13 21.59
CA LEU A 478 2.13 3.13 22.91
C LEU A 478 2.07 4.50 23.60
N PHE A 479 2.06 5.60 22.86
CA PHE A 479 1.83 6.94 23.42
C PHE A 479 0.43 7.09 24.00
N VAL A 480 -0.57 6.43 23.41
CA VAL A 480 -1.92 6.36 23.98
C VAL A 480 -1.94 5.52 25.26
N ALA A 481 -1.19 4.41 25.30
CA ALA A 481 -1.01 3.64 26.52
C ALA A 481 -0.36 4.48 27.64
N ALA A 482 0.71 5.21 27.31
CA ALA A 482 1.44 6.10 28.21
C ALA A 482 0.56 7.26 28.74
N ALA A 483 -0.29 7.83 27.88
CA ALA A 483 -1.22 8.90 28.26
C ALA A 483 -2.23 8.49 29.33
N LEU A 484 -2.48 7.19 29.50
CA LEU A 484 -3.42 6.62 30.46
C LEU A 484 -2.72 5.84 31.60
N ALA A 485 -1.39 5.81 31.62
CA ALA A 485 -0.60 5.13 32.64
C ALA A 485 -0.45 5.97 33.90
N GLU A 486 -0.18 5.33 35.04
CA GLU A 486 0.19 6.03 36.27
C GLU A 486 1.64 6.53 36.20
N GLY A 487 1.85 7.85 36.28
CA GLY A 487 3.18 8.46 36.28
C GLY A 487 3.66 8.87 34.89
N GLN A 488 4.98 9.06 34.75
CA GLN A 488 5.60 9.58 33.53
C GLN A 488 6.19 8.44 32.69
N THR A 489 5.99 8.50 31.37
CA THR A 489 6.70 7.65 30.39
C THR A 489 7.67 8.50 29.59
N ARG A 490 8.88 7.98 29.32
CA ARG A 490 9.89 8.64 28.48
C ARG A 490 10.33 7.72 27.35
N LEU A 491 10.35 8.25 26.15
CA LEU A 491 10.99 7.67 24.98
C LEU A 491 12.20 8.52 24.57
N SER A 492 13.36 7.88 24.34
CA SER A 492 14.57 8.45 23.72
C SER A 492 15.06 7.54 22.58
N GLY A 493 15.98 8.03 21.73
CA GLY A 493 16.61 7.24 20.66
C GLY A 493 15.69 6.83 19.50
N ALA A 494 14.59 7.56 19.29
CA ALA A 494 13.55 7.28 18.30
C ALA A 494 13.43 8.37 17.21
N GLU A 495 14.54 9.02 16.82
CA GLU A 495 14.57 10.07 15.77
C GLU A 495 13.95 9.60 14.45
N GLU A 496 14.06 8.30 14.16
CA GLU A 496 13.51 7.65 12.98
C GLU A 496 11.96 7.78 12.87
N LEU A 497 11.26 8.05 13.97
CA LEU A 497 9.81 8.35 13.96
C LEU A 497 9.47 9.66 13.24
N ARG A 498 10.41 10.60 13.16
CA ARG A 498 10.18 11.91 12.52
C ARG A 498 10.19 11.86 10.99
N VAL A 499 10.73 10.78 10.41
CA VAL A 499 10.96 10.63 8.97
C VAL A 499 10.15 9.47 8.37
N LYS A 500 9.05 9.08 9.04
CA LYS A 500 8.09 8.08 8.56
C LYS A 500 7.12 8.71 7.54
N GLU A 501 5.92 8.15 7.40
CA GLU A 501 4.85 8.73 6.57
C GLU A 501 4.49 10.17 6.99
N SER A 502 4.66 10.47 8.28
CA SER A 502 4.59 11.79 8.88
C SER A 502 5.70 11.94 9.94
N ASP A 503 5.85 13.14 10.51
CA ASP A 503 6.57 13.28 11.78
C ASP A 503 5.67 12.75 12.91
N ARG A 504 5.76 11.45 13.17
CA ARG A 504 4.87 10.75 14.11
C ARG A 504 5.01 11.26 15.54
N ILE A 505 6.18 11.76 15.92
CA ILE A 505 6.38 12.35 17.24
C ILE A 505 5.54 13.62 17.35
N GLN A 506 5.68 14.52 16.38
CA GLN A 506 4.96 15.80 16.41
C GLN A 506 3.45 15.60 16.26
N VAL A 507 3.01 14.78 15.31
CA VAL A 507 1.58 14.51 15.07
C VAL A 507 0.91 13.92 16.31
N MET A 508 1.55 12.96 16.98
CA MET A 508 1.01 12.38 18.20
C MET A 508 1.03 13.36 19.38
N ALA A 509 2.10 14.13 19.54
CA ALA A 509 2.18 15.16 20.59
C ALA A 509 1.07 16.21 20.43
N ASP A 510 0.90 16.76 19.23
CA ASP A 510 -0.13 17.78 18.94
C ASP A 510 -1.53 17.23 19.23
N GLY A 511 -1.84 16.03 18.75
CA GLY A 511 -3.15 15.41 18.99
C GLY A 511 -3.38 15.05 20.46
N LEU A 512 -2.39 14.52 21.16
CA LEU A 512 -2.51 14.22 22.60
C LEU A 512 -2.70 15.50 23.42
N GLN A 513 -2.00 16.59 23.10
CA GLN A 513 -2.17 17.90 23.73
C GLN A 513 -3.57 18.48 23.47
N ILE A 514 -4.08 18.38 22.23
CA ILE A 514 -5.46 18.76 21.90
C ILE A 514 -6.47 17.98 22.76
N LEU A 515 -6.20 16.70 23.00
CA LEU A 515 -6.99 15.84 23.86
C LEU A 515 -6.72 16.05 25.37
N GLY A 516 -5.92 17.05 25.75
CA GLY A 516 -5.69 17.44 27.14
C GLY A 516 -4.62 16.64 27.89
N VAL A 517 -3.77 15.88 27.19
CA VAL A 517 -2.65 15.13 27.77
C VAL A 517 -1.38 15.98 27.78
N ASP A 518 -0.60 15.94 28.87
CA ASP A 518 0.73 16.55 28.93
C ASP A 518 1.75 15.64 28.22
N ALA A 519 1.88 15.87 26.91
CA ALA A 519 2.79 15.16 26.02
C ALA A 519 3.81 16.15 25.43
N GLN A 520 5.07 16.03 25.81
CA GLN A 520 6.15 16.95 25.43
C GLN A 520 7.11 16.26 24.44
N PRO A 521 7.09 16.64 23.15
CA PRO A 521 7.98 16.04 22.16
C PRO A 521 9.43 16.46 22.42
N THR A 522 10.37 15.53 22.29
CA THR A 522 11.83 15.77 22.30
C THR A 522 12.40 15.51 20.91
N PRO A 523 13.62 15.97 20.56
CA PRO A 523 14.20 15.73 19.23
C PRO A 523 14.21 14.26 18.80
N ASP A 524 14.35 13.35 19.76
CA ASP A 524 14.52 11.91 19.59
C ASP A 524 13.40 11.07 20.24
N GLY A 525 12.30 11.68 20.66
CA GLY A 525 11.25 10.95 21.37
C GLY A 525 10.19 11.85 21.97
N MET A 526 9.69 11.46 23.15
CA MET A 526 8.61 12.18 23.83
C MET A 526 8.58 11.84 25.31
N VAL A 527 8.20 12.81 26.14
CA VAL A 527 7.87 12.63 27.56
C VAL A 527 6.36 12.79 27.72
N ILE A 528 5.69 11.80 28.31
CA ILE A 528 4.23 11.80 28.48
C ILE A 528 3.93 11.63 29.97
N GLN A 529 3.23 12.59 30.55
CA GLN A 529 2.68 12.47 31.90
C GLN A 529 1.26 11.89 31.79
N GLY A 530 1.07 10.68 32.30
CA GLY A 530 -0.21 10.00 32.23
C GLY A 530 -1.28 10.67 33.09
N GLY A 531 -2.53 10.57 32.62
CA GLY A 531 -3.70 11.26 33.18
C GLY A 531 -5.00 10.86 32.48
N SER A 532 -5.86 11.85 32.24
CA SER A 532 -7.15 11.66 31.56
C SER A 532 -7.09 12.17 30.12
N ILE A 533 -7.70 11.44 29.19
CA ILE A 533 -7.90 11.88 27.82
C ILE A 533 -9.28 12.57 27.72
N GLY A 534 -9.30 13.80 27.21
CA GLY A 534 -10.49 14.56 26.89
C GLY A 534 -11.16 14.11 25.59
N GLY A 535 -11.83 15.03 24.89
CA GLY A 535 -12.29 14.83 23.51
C GLY A 535 -11.88 16.02 22.65
N GLY A 536 -12.06 15.93 21.33
CA GLY A 536 -11.63 16.99 20.43
C GLY A 536 -11.50 16.54 18.98
N VAL A 537 -10.99 17.44 18.15
CA VAL A 537 -10.71 17.19 16.73
C VAL A 537 -9.21 17.10 16.53
N VAL A 538 -8.73 15.96 16.04
CA VAL A 538 -7.31 15.69 15.79
C VAL A 538 -7.09 15.33 14.33
N THR A 539 -5.90 15.59 13.81
CA THR A 539 -5.56 15.34 12.40
C THR A 539 -4.50 14.26 12.31
N SER A 540 -4.74 13.23 11.51
CA SER A 540 -3.75 12.16 11.30
C SER A 540 -2.62 12.55 10.36
N HIS A 541 -2.77 13.64 9.60
CA HIS A 541 -1.86 14.06 8.53
C HIS A 541 -1.65 12.98 7.46
N GLY A 542 -2.66 12.14 7.24
CA GLY A 542 -2.58 11.00 6.34
C GLY A 542 -1.75 9.83 6.88
N ASP A 543 -1.33 9.85 8.16
CA ASP A 543 -0.67 8.70 8.79
C ASP A 543 -1.71 7.75 9.41
N HIS A 544 -1.83 6.57 8.82
CA HIS A 544 -2.77 5.54 9.26
C HIS A 544 -2.55 5.12 10.72
N ARG A 545 -1.30 5.13 11.21
CA ARG A 545 -1.00 4.71 12.59
C ARG A 545 -1.43 5.75 13.59
N CYS A 546 -1.24 7.03 13.29
CA CYS A 546 -1.75 8.13 14.11
C CYS A 546 -3.29 8.09 14.12
N ALA A 547 -3.94 7.90 12.97
CA ALA A 547 -5.40 7.80 12.86
C ALA A 547 -5.99 6.68 13.74
N MET A 548 -5.44 5.46 13.63
CA MET A 548 -5.86 4.32 14.44
C MET A 548 -5.54 4.52 15.92
N SER A 549 -4.40 5.13 16.26
CA SER A 549 -4.03 5.42 17.67
C SER A 549 -5.02 6.37 18.34
N PHE A 550 -5.36 7.49 17.69
CA PHE A 550 -6.38 8.40 18.22
C PHE A 550 -7.76 7.76 18.31
N SER A 551 -8.07 6.82 17.41
CA SER A 551 -9.30 6.03 17.52
C SER A 551 -9.31 5.16 18.78
N ILE A 552 -8.21 4.46 19.07
CA ILE A 552 -8.06 3.64 20.28
C ILE A 552 -8.12 4.49 21.56
N ALA A 553 -7.60 5.73 21.53
CA ALA A 553 -7.67 6.66 22.66
C ALA A 553 -9.12 6.93 23.13
N ALA A 554 -10.10 6.85 22.21
CA ALA A 554 -11.51 7.09 22.51
C ALA A 554 -12.09 6.07 23.51
N LEU A 555 -11.51 4.87 23.64
CA LEU A 555 -11.92 3.89 24.66
C LEU A 555 -11.92 4.47 26.07
N ARG A 556 -11.04 5.43 26.36
CA ARG A 556 -10.92 6.11 27.66
C ARG A 556 -11.06 7.63 27.60
N ALA A 557 -11.53 8.17 26.48
CA ALA A 557 -11.80 9.58 26.32
C ALA A 557 -13.02 10.03 27.15
N ALA A 558 -13.00 11.26 27.65
CA ALA A 558 -14.12 11.86 28.36
C ALA A 558 -15.23 12.40 27.44
N ALA A 559 -14.91 12.62 26.16
CA ALA A 559 -15.83 13.13 25.14
C ALA A 559 -15.45 12.56 23.76
N PRO A 560 -16.32 12.66 22.73
CA PRO A 560 -16.03 12.16 21.40
C PRO A 560 -14.72 12.70 20.80
N ILE A 561 -14.06 11.86 20.00
CA ILE A 561 -12.88 12.21 19.22
C ILE A 561 -13.22 12.16 17.73
N THR A 562 -12.97 13.25 17.03
CA THR A 562 -13.05 13.33 15.57
C THR A 562 -11.62 13.26 15.01
N VAL A 563 -11.34 12.25 14.18
CA VAL A 563 -10.01 12.05 13.57
C VAL A 563 -10.09 12.36 12.07
N LEU A 564 -9.37 13.40 11.63
CA LEU A 564 -9.34 13.83 10.24
C LEU A 564 -8.28 13.06 9.42
N ASP A 565 -8.46 13.03 8.10
CA ASP A 565 -7.54 12.46 7.10
C ASP A 565 -7.29 10.94 7.21
N CYS A 566 -8.32 10.18 7.59
CA CYS A 566 -8.23 8.73 7.84
C CYS A 566 -8.23 7.85 6.58
N ALA A 567 -8.22 8.41 5.37
CA ALA A 567 -8.32 7.64 4.12
C ALA A 567 -7.20 6.58 3.99
N ASN A 568 -6.00 6.90 4.47
CA ASN A 568 -4.85 6.01 4.38
C ASN A 568 -4.93 4.80 5.32
N VAL A 569 -5.88 4.73 6.27
CA VAL A 569 -6.12 3.52 7.07
C VAL A 569 -6.44 2.33 6.16
N ASN A 570 -7.18 2.55 5.07
CA ASN A 570 -7.52 1.50 4.11
C ASN A 570 -6.30 0.95 3.34
N THR A 571 -5.17 1.66 3.31
CA THR A 571 -3.95 1.18 2.63
C THR A 571 -3.18 0.15 3.47
N SER A 572 -3.47 0.04 4.77
CA SER A 572 -2.79 -0.87 5.69
C SER A 572 -3.72 -1.79 6.47
N PHE A 573 -4.90 -1.32 6.85
CA PHE A 573 -5.89 -2.06 7.64
C PHE A 573 -7.33 -1.70 7.19
N PRO A 574 -7.77 -2.18 6.01
CA PRO A 574 -9.11 -1.89 5.48
C PRO A 574 -10.26 -2.21 6.43
N GLU A 575 -10.14 -3.31 7.18
CA GLU A 575 -11.18 -3.81 8.07
C GLU A 575 -11.15 -3.18 9.48
N PHE A 576 -10.28 -2.20 9.73
CA PHE A 576 -10.05 -1.64 11.06
C PHE A 576 -11.35 -1.16 11.72
N LYS A 577 -12.12 -0.35 10.99
CA LYS A 577 -13.39 0.24 11.49
C LYS A 577 -14.40 -0.81 11.91
N ASP A 578 -14.51 -1.88 11.13
CA ASP A 578 -15.50 -2.93 11.34
C ASP A 578 -15.06 -3.82 12.49
N LEU A 579 -13.75 -4.12 12.56
CA LEU A 579 -13.19 -4.94 13.62
C LEU A 579 -13.25 -4.25 14.99
N VAL A 580 -12.83 -2.98 15.10
CA VAL A 580 -12.92 -2.25 16.39
C VAL A 580 -14.36 -2.11 16.87
N LYS A 581 -15.30 -1.90 15.93
CA LYS A 581 -16.73 -1.85 16.24
C LYS A 581 -17.28 -3.18 16.73
N ASN A 582 -16.92 -4.28 16.08
CA ASN A 582 -17.33 -5.62 16.48
C ASN A 582 -16.76 -6.01 17.85
N LEU A 583 -15.57 -5.54 18.18
CA LEU A 583 -14.94 -5.82 19.48
C LEU A 583 -15.42 -4.91 20.61
N GLY A 584 -16.04 -3.76 20.30
CA GLY A 584 -16.77 -2.95 21.28
C GLY A 584 -16.39 -1.47 21.37
N LEU A 585 -15.70 -0.91 20.37
CA LEU A 585 -15.44 0.54 20.23
C LEU A 585 -16.35 1.15 19.16
N ASN A 586 -17.19 2.12 19.52
CA ASN A 586 -18.10 2.73 18.56
C ASN A 586 -17.41 3.78 17.67
N LEU A 587 -17.08 3.36 16.45
CA LEU A 587 -16.45 4.17 15.41
C LEU A 587 -17.34 4.23 14.16
N VAL A 588 -17.49 5.43 13.59
CA VAL A 588 -18.17 5.68 12.32
C VAL A 588 -17.22 6.40 11.37
N ALA A 589 -17.17 5.98 10.11
CA ALA A 589 -16.41 6.65 9.06
C ALA A 589 -17.35 7.49 8.18
N GLU A 590 -17.03 8.77 8.01
CA GLU A 590 -17.76 9.72 7.17
C GLU A 590 -16.89 10.09 5.97
N GLU A 591 -17.46 10.02 4.76
CA GLU A 591 -16.83 10.52 3.52
C GLU A 591 -17.32 11.93 3.25
N SER A 592 -16.38 12.88 3.08
CA SER A 592 -16.67 14.26 2.67
C SER A 592 -16.54 14.47 1.16
#